data_AF-A0A4Z1H4J0-F1
#
_entry.id   AF-A0A4Z1H4J0-F1
#
_cell.length_a   1.000
_cell.length_b   1.000
_cell.length_c   1.000
_cell.angle_alpha   90.00
_cell.angle_beta   90.00
_cell.angle_gamma   90.00
#
_symmetry.space_group_name_H-M   'P 1'
#
loop_
_entity.id
_entity.type
_entity.pdbx_description
1 polymer ?
#
loop_
_entity_poly.entity_id
_entity_poly.type
_entity_poly.pdbx_seq_one_letter_code
_entity_poly.pdbx_strand_id
1 'polypeptide(L)'
;MAPTDLSSYLSKSNRELPHLNFREFVEALKKDDDIVEIDDEIDPYLEAGAIIRKACETDAPAPLLNNMKGAENGLWRILGAPASLRHDPAQKYGRVARHLGLPPSARMKEILDKMTSAAHATPIPPNIVSSGPVKENKLFGDEFDLDKLPSPWLH
;
A
#
# COMPACT_ATOMS: atom_id res chain seq x y z
N MET A 1 -31.74 4.75 4.73
CA MET A 1 -30.32 4.94 5.10
C MET A 1 -30.17 6.37 5.56
N ALA A 2 -29.59 6.60 6.73
CA ALA A 2 -29.21 7.95 7.12
C ALA A 2 -28.14 8.47 6.13
N PRO A 3 -28.16 9.75 5.75
CA PRO A 3 -27.10 10.33 4.94
C PRO A 3 -25.76 10.15 5.67
N THR A 4 -24.80 9.52 5.00
CA THR A 4 -23.44 9.40 5.48
C THR A 4 -22.90 10.81 5.71
N ASP A 5 -22.54 11.12 6.95
CA ASP A 5 -21.95 12.40 7.31
C ASP A 5 -20.57 12.55 6.63
N LEU A 6 -20.57 13.24 5.48
CA LEU A 6 -19.39 13.55 4.70
C LEU A 6 -18.47 14.56 5.41
N SER A 7 -18.92 15.20 6.50
CA SER A 7 -18.10 16.18 7.24
C SER A 7 -16.82 15.55 7.81
N SER A 8 -16.89 14.27 8.20
CA SER A 8 -15.73 13.53 8.69
C SER A 8 -14.63 13.36 7.63
N TYR A 9 -15.00 13.11 6.37
CA TYR A 9 -14.06 13.04 5.24
C TYR A 9 -13.52 14.40 4.81
N LEU A 10 -14.23 15.49 5.11
CA LEU A 10 -13.79 16.86 4.83
C LEU A 10 -12.90 17.44 5.94
N SER A 11 -12.98 16.89 7.17
CA SER A 11 -12.26 17.39 8.35
C SER A 11 -10.79 16.95 8.44
N LYS A 12 -10.44 15.81 7.82
CA LYS A 12 -9.06 15.31 7.74
C LYS A 12 -8.54 15.52 6.33
N SER A 13 -7.31 16.01 6.22
CA SER A 13 -6.63 16.05 4.93
C SER A 13 -6.58 14.63 4.36
N ASN A 14 -7.00 14.42 3.10
CA ASN A 14 -6.87 13.12 2.41
C ASN A 14 -5.45 12.52 2.51
N ARG A 15 -4.46 13.37 2.78
CA ARG A 15 -3.07 12.98 3.02
C ARG A 15 -2.84 12.16 4.27
N GLU A 16 -3.73 12.18 5.27
CA GLU A 16 -3.56 11.50 6.57
C GLU A 16 -4.33 10.18 6.65
N LEU A 17 -5.10 9.84 5.61
CA LEU A 17 -5.96 8.67 5.59
C LEU A 17 -5.25 7.51 4.85
N PRO A 18 -4.99 6.37 5.52
CA PRO A 18 -4.29 5.22 4.91
C PRO A 18 -4.90 4.73 3.59
N HIS A 19 -6.24 4.76 3.47
CA HIS A 19 -6.95 4.33 2.27
C HIS A 19 -6.90 5.35 1.11
N LEU A 20 -6.38 6.56 1.34
CA LEU A 20 -6.25 7.63 0.34
C LEU A 20 -4.80 8.06 0.10
N ASN A 21 -3.84 7.59 0.90
CA ASN A 21 -2.43 7.88 0.77
C ASN A 21 -1.59 6.62 1.07
N PHE A 22 -0.89 6.10 0.05
CA PHE A 22 -0.06 4.90 0.20
C PHE A 22 1.09 5.08 1.20
N ARG A 23 1.65 6.28 1.34
CA ARG A 23 2.68 6.54 2.36
C ARG A 23 2.10 6.40 3.77
N GLU A 24 0.88 6.90 3.99
CA GLU A 24 0.19 6.69 5.28
C GLU A 24 -0.29 5.25 5.48
N PHE A 25 -0.58 4.52 4.40
CA PHE A 25 -0.83 3.09 4.49
C PHE A 25 0.38 2.35 5.06
N VAL A 26 1.58 2.63 4.55
CA VAL A 26 2.84 2.07 5.08
C VAL A 26 3.02 2.44 6.56
N GLU A 27 2.81 3.71 6.93
CA GLU A 27 2.91 4.15 8.33
C GLU A 27 1.84 3.51 9.23
N ALA A 28 0.65 3.22 8.71
CA ALA A 28 -0.38 2.49 9.44
C ALA A 28 0.02 1.03 9.67
N LEU A 29 0.70 0.38 8.73
CA LEU A 29 1.24 -0.97 8.93
C LEU A 29 2.36 -0.97 9.98
N LYS A 30 3.23 0.06 10.01
CA LYS A 30 4.24 0.25 11.08
C LYS A 30 3.59 0.34 12.45
N LYS A 31 2.54 1.16 12.59
CA LYS A 31 1.78 1.32 13.85
C LYS A 31 1.03 0.05 14.28
N ASP A 32 0.70 -0.82 13.32
CA ASP A 32 0.02 -2.09 13.55
C ASP A 32 1.01 -3.24 13.85
N ASP A 33 2.32 -2.99 13.89
CA ASP A 33 3.38 -4.01 13.94
C ASP A 33 3.25 -5.06 12.81
N ASP A 34 2.72 -4.66 11.65
CA ASP A 34 2.39 -5.52 10.50
C ASP A 34 3.31 -5.28 9.29
N ILE A 35 4.51 -4.79 9.54
CA ILE A 35 5.54 -4.57 8.53
C ILE A 35 6.92 -4.96 9.08
N VAL A 36 7.79 -5.48 8.21
CA VAL A 36 9.21 -5.69 8.50
C VAL A 36 10.01 -4.85 7.52
N GLU A 37 10.85 -3.97 8.03
CA GLU A 37 11.80 -3.20 7.20
C GLU A 37 13.05 -4.04 6.99
N ILE A 38 13.47 -4.19 5.73
CA ILE A 38 14.64 -4.96 5.32
C ILE A 38 15.62 -4.00 4.63
N ASP A 39 16.72 -3.70 5.32
CA ASP A 39 17.75 -2.75 4.90
C ASP A 39 18.95 -3.43 4.22
N ASP A 40 19.04 -4.76 4.30
CA ASP A 40 20.00 -5.55 3.54
C ASP A 40 19.80 -5.32 2.03
N GLU A 41 20.90 -5.38 1.26
CA GLU A 41 20.81 -5.31 -0.21
C GLU A 41 20.05 -6.52 -0.74
N ILE A 42 18.99 -6.27 -1.53
CA ILE A 42 18.13 -7.30 -2.13
C ILE A 42 18.30 -7.32 -3.64
N ASP A 43 18.57 -8.49 -4.20
CA ASP A 43 18.64 -8.70 -5.64
C ASP A 43 17.22 -8.64 -6.25
N PRO A 44 16.97 -7.77 -7.25
CA PRO A 44 15.69 -7.77 -7.96
C PRO A 44 15.46 -9.08 -8.73
N TYR A 45 16.50 -9.85 -9.04
CA TYR A 45 16.37 -11.14 -9.68
C TYR A 45 16.00 -12.23 -8.67
N LEU A 46 14.72 -12.62 -8.68
CA LEU A 46 14.11 -13.68 -7.87
C LEU A 46 14.09 -13.48 -6.35
N GLU A 47 15.08 -12.85 -5.73
CA GLU A 47 15.17 -12.72 -4.28
C GLU A 47 14.00 -11.91 -3.69
N ALA A 48 13.73 -10.71 -4.23
CA ALA A 48 12.57 -9.92 -3.83
C ALA A 48 11.26 -10.73 -3.97
N GLY A 49 11.08 -11.43 -5.09
CA GLY A 49 9.92 -12.29 -5.33
C GLY A 49 9.81 -13.42 -4.30
N ALA A 50 10.92 -14.08 -3.99
CA ALA A 50 10.97 -15.20 -3.05
C ALA A 50 10.67 -14.76 -1.61
N ILE A 51 11.21 -13.61 -1.16
CA ILE A 51 10.90 -13.02 0.16
C ILE A 51 9.41 -12.73 0.26
N ILE A 52 8.85 -12.05 -0.73
CA ILE A 52 7.44 -11.68 -0.77
C ILE A 52 6.55 -12.92 -0.79
N ARG A 53 6.94 -13.93 -1.59
CA ARG A 53 6.21 -15.19 -1.68
C ARG A 53 6.17 -15.91 -0.33
N LYS A 54 7.31 -16.01 0.35
CA LYS A 54 7.39 -16.59 1.70
C LYS A 54 6.48 -15.85 2.67
N ALA A 55 6.49 -14.52 2.66
CA ALA A 55 5.62 -13.72 3.52
C ALA A 55 4.13 -14.00 3.28
N CYS A 56 3.72 -14.16 2.01
CA CYS A 56 2.36 -14.53 1.65
C CYS A 56 1.97 -15.95 2.11
N GLU A 57 2.90 -16.91 2.09
CA GLU A 57 2.61 -18.30 2.47
C GLU A 57 2.53 -18.51 3.98
N THR A 58 3.25 -17.68 4.75
CA THR A 58 3.32 -17.81 6.21
C THR A 58 2.51 -16.76 6.96
N ASP A 59 1.70 -15.96 6.25
CA ASP A 59 0.96 -14.81 6.79
C ASP A 59 1.86 -13.84 7.60
N ALA A 60 3.12 -13.69 7.19
CA ALA A 60 4.10 -12.86 7.88
C ALA A 60 3.80 -11.35 7.67
N PRO A 61 4.35 -10.45 8.52
CA PRO A 61 4.28 -9.01 8.30
C PRO A 61 4.76 -8.61 6.90
N ALA A 62 4.23 -7.50 6.35
CA ALA A 62 4.56 -7.07 5.00
C ALA A 62 6.04 -6.67 4.90
N PRO A 63 6.85 -7.23 3.99
CA PRO A 63 8.24 -6.81 3.85
C PRO A 63 8.32 -5.48 3.11
N LEU A 64 9.00 -4.49 3.69
CA LEU A 64 9.42 -3.26 3.04
C LEU A 64 10.91 -3.36 2.72
N LEU A 65 11.21 -3.62 1.45
CA LEU A 65 12.56 -3.76 0.91
C LEU A 65 13.13 -2.37 0.65
N ASN A 66 14.04 -1.92 1.52
CA ASN A 66 14.55 -0.56 1.49
C ASN A 66 15.75 -0.38 0.55
N ASN A 67 16.50 -1.46 0.27
CA ASN A 67 17.76 -1.41 -0.46
C ASN A 67 17.77 -2.41 -1.64
N MET A 68 17.23 -2.00 -2.79
CA MET A 68 17.25 -2.82 -4.00
C MET A 68 18.59 -2.65 -4.73
N LYS A 69 19.25 -3.76 -5.05
CA LYS A 69 20.48 -3.76 -5.85
C LYS A 69 20.26 -3.07 -7.19
N GLY A 70 21.12 -2.10 -7.51
CA GLY A 70 20.99 -1.27 -8.72
C GLY A 70 19.99 -0.12 -8.62
N ALA A 71 19.39 0.13 -7.45
CA ALA A 71 18.60 1.33 -7.22
C ALA A 71 19.49 2.58 -7.22
N GLU A 72 19.07 3.61 -7.94
CA GLU A 72 19.75 4.91 -8.01
C GLU A 72 18.76 6.03 -7.67
N ASN A 73 19.25 7.10 -7.06
CA ASN A 73 18.47 8.32 -6.79
C ASN A 73 17.14 8.09 -6.03
N GLY A 74 17.09 7.05 -5.20
CA GLY A 74 15.90 6.68 -4.44
C GLY A 74 14.82 5.93 -5.22
N LEU A 75 15.09 5.50 -6.46
CA LEU A 75 14.22 4.65 -7.28
C LEU A 75 14.65 3.17 -7.20
N TRP A 76 13.92 2.28 -6.53
CA TRP A 76 12.82 2.51 -5.58
C TRP A 76 12.83 1.42 -4.49
N ARG A 77 12.09 1.67 -3.41
CA ARG A 77 11.78 0.65 -2.40
C ARG A 77 10.59 -0.19 -2.84
N ILE A 78 10.50 -1.42 -2.35
CA ILE A 78 9.38 -2.33 -2.68
C ILE A 78 8.63 -2.70 -1.40
N LEU A 79 7.32 -2.46 -1.37
CA LEU A 79 6.43 -3.07 -0.37
C LEU A 79 5.84 -4.36 -0.94
N GLY A 80 6.15 -5.48 -0.30
CA GLY A 80 5.58 -6.78 -0.60
C GLY A 80 4.30 -7.08 0.15
N ALA A 81 3.51 -8.02 -0.37
CA ALA A 81 2.33 -8.56 0.30
C ALA A 81 1.33 -7.51 0.85
N PRO A 82 1.04 -6.41 0.12
CA PRO A 82 0.31 -5.26 0.68
C PRO A 82 -1.13 -5.60 1.05
N ALA A 83 -1.74 -6.62 0.42
CA ALA A 83 -3.10 -7.07 0.70
C ALA A 83 -3.17 -8.55 1.10
N SER A 84 -2.03 -9.16 1.46
CA SER A 84 -1.98 -10.53 1.97
C SER A 84 -2.53 -10.61 3.39
N LEU A 85 -2.69 -11.84 3.89
CA LEU A 85 -3.28 -12.11 5.20
C LEU A 85 -2.27 -11.84 6.34
N ARG A 86 -2.81 -11.56 7.53
CA ARG A 86 -2.04 -11.48 8.78
C ARG A 86 -2.14 -12.79 9.55
N HIS A 87 -1.10 -13.13 10.30
CA HIS A 87 -1.05 -14.30 11.16
C HIS A 87 -2.12 -14.27 12.28
N ASP A 88 -2.33 -13.11 12.91
CA ASP A 88 -3.34 -12.96 13.99
C ASP A 88 -4.76 -13.18 13.44
N PRO A 89 -5.49 -14.22 13.89
CA PRO A 89 -6.86 -14.48 13.43
C PRO A 89 -7.83 -13.32 13.68
N ALA A 90 -7.63 -12.53 14.74
CA ALA A 90 -8.47 -11.38 15.07
C ALA A 90 -8.34 -10.24 14.05
N GLN A 91 -7.24 -10.20 13.30
CA GLN A 91 -6.93 -9.20 12.29
C GLN A 91 -6.54 -9.82 10.94
N LYS A 92 -6.98 -11.04 10.66
CA LYS A 92 -6.55 -11.82 9.48
C LYS A 92 -6.65 -11.05 8.15
N TYR A 93 -7.66 -10.20 8.02
CA TYR A 93 -7.92 -9.37 6.83
C TYR A 93 -7.50 -7.90 7.00
N GLY A 94 -6.72 -7.58 8.03
CA GLY A 94 -6.44 -6.22 8.46
C GLY A 94 -5.82 -5.35 7.38
N ARG A 95 -4.93 -5.91 6.55
CA ARG A 95 -4.37 -5.19 5.39
C ARG A 95 -5.44 -4.79 4.37
N VAL A 96 -6.33 -5.71 4.00
CA VAL A 96 -7.45 -5.43 3.10
C VAL A 96 -8.41 -4.41 3.72
N ALA A 97 -8.68 -4.52 5.02
CA ALA A 97 -9.52 -3.56 5.74
C ALA A 97 -8.93 -2.13 5.71
N ARG A 98 -7.60 -1.99 5.88
CA ARG A 98 -6.89 -0.72 5.78
C ARG A 98 -7.06 -0.04 4.41
N HIS A 99 -7.11 -0.79 3.31
CA HIS A 99 -7.37 -0.26 1.96
C HIS A 99 -8.77 0.37 1.81
N LEU A 100 -9.72 -0.01 2.67
CA LEU A 100 -11.12 0.42 2.59
C LEU A 100 -11.52 1.40 3.69
N GLY A 101 -10.55 1.86 4.49
CA GLY A 101 -10.79 2.74 5.63
C GLY A 101 -11.52 2.05 6.79
N LEU A 102 -11.45 0.71 6.86
CA LEU A 102 -12.03 -0.10 7.93
C LEU A 102 -10.99 -0.39 9.03
N PRO A 103 -11.42 -0.71 10.27
CA PRO A 103 -10.51 -1.14 11.32
C PRO A 103 -9.84 -2.48 10.96
N PRO A 104 -8.61 -2.77 11.43
CA PRO A 104 -7.92 -4.04 11.14
C PRO A 104 -8.66 -5.30 11.58
N SER A 105 -9.56 -5.17 12.55
CA SER A 105 -10.43 -6.26 13.04
C SER A 105 -11.66 -6.53 12.16
N ALA A 106 -11.85 -5.79 11.06
CA ALA A 106 -12.99 -5.97 10.19
C ALA A 106 -13.01 -7.38 9.58
N ARG A 107 -14.18 -8.01 9.62
CA ARG A 107 -14.41 -9.34 9.10
C ARG A 107 -14.67 -9.28 7.59
N MET A 108 -14.50 -10.42 6.92
CA MET A 108 -14.72 -10.54 5.48
C MET A 108 -16.09 -9.99 5.04
N LYS A 109 -17.15 -10.23 5.80
CA LYS A 109 -18.49 -9.69 5.49
C LYS A 109 -18.50 -8.16 5.47
N GLU A 110 -17.91 -7.50 6.46
CA GLU A 110 -17.87 -6.03 6.55
C GLU A 110 -17.05 -5.41 5.41
N ILE A 111 -15.96 -6.07 5.03
CA ILE A 111 -15.14 -5.72 3.86
C ILE A 111 -15.97 -5.79 2.57
N LEU A 112 -16.69 -6.90 2.35
CA LEU A 112 -17.54 -7.09 1.18
C LEU A 112 -18.73 -6.12 1.15
N ASP A 113 -19.40 -5.90 2.29
CA ASP A 113 -20.48 -4.93 2.42
C ASP A 113 -19.97 -3.52 2.04
N LYS A 114 -18.77 -3.13 2.52
CA LYS A 114 -18.15 -1.84 2.18
C LYS A 114 -17.83 -1.74 0.69
N MET A 115 -17.21 -2.76 0.09
CA MET A 115 -16.88 -2.76 -1.34
C MET A 115 -18.13 -2.66 -2.22
N THR A 116 -19.15 -3.46 -1.91
CA THR A 116 -20.39 -3.51 -2.71
C THR A 116 -21.25 -2.25 -2.54
N SER A 117 -21.15 -1.56 -1.40
CA SER A 117 -21.88 -0.30 -1.15
C SER A 117 -21.62 0.79 -2.20
N ALA A 118 -20.41 0.80 -2.81
CA ALA A 118 -20.04 1.77 -3.82
C ALA A 118 -20.83 1.62 -5.13
N ALA A 119 -21.34 0.41 -5.44
CA ALA A 119 -22.09 0.15 -6.67
C ALA A 119 -23.42 0.92 -6.76
N HIS A 120 -23.96 1.34 -5.61
CA HIS A 120 -25.22 2.08 -5.51
C HIS A 120 -25.04 3.51 -4.99
N ALA A 121 -23.80 3.95 -4.78
CA ALA A 121 -23.49 5.29 -4.30
C ALA A 121 -23.39 6.27 -5.47
N THR A 122 -23.73 7.53 -5.21
CA THR A 122 -23.42 8.62 -6.14
C THR A 122 -21.90 8.78 -6.24
N PRO A 123 -21.29 8.70 -7.44
CA PRO A 123 -19.85 8.90 -7.60
C PRO A 123 -19.43 10.29 -7.12
N ILE A 124 -18.31 10.34 -6.40
CA ILE A 124 -17.68 11.60 -5.98
C ILE A 124 -16.62 11.94 -7.04
N PRO A 125 -16.72 13.06 -7.76
CA PRO A 125 -15.72 13.44 -8.74
C PRO A 125 -14.36 13.69 -8.06
N PRO A 126 -13.24 13.40 -8.73
CA PRO A 126 -11.91 13.66 -8.17
C PRO A 126 -11.65 15.16 -8.04
N ASN A 127 -10.85 15.54 -7.04
CA ASN A 127 -10.39 16.91 -6.87
C ASN A 127 -9.19 17.17 -7.80
N ILE A 128 -9.33 18.13 -8.73
CA ILE A 128 -8.22 18.58 -9.57
C ILE A 128 -7.31 19.50 -8.75
N VAL A 129 -6.05 19.12 -8.61
CA VAL A 129 -5.03 19.87 -7.86
C VAL A 129 -3.83 20.21 -8.75
N SER A 130 -3.18 21.35 -8.51
CA SER A 130 -2.05 21.82 -9.33
C SER A 130 -0.74 21.05 -9.08
N SER A 131 -0.57 20.48 -7.88
CA SER A 131 0.64 19.75 -7.48
C SER A 131 0.35 18.67 -6.43
N GLY A 132 1.36 17.86 -6.11
CA GLY A 132 1.30 16.82 -5.08
C GLY A 132 2.65 16.07 -4.96
N PRO A 133 2.80 15.19 -3.95
CA PRO A 133 4.06 14.47 -3.70
C PRO A 133 4.59 13.67 -4.89
N VAL A 134 3.70 13.17 -5.76
CA VAL A 134 4.06 12.47 -7.00
C VAL A 134 4.90 13.33 -7.96
N LYS A 135 4.93 14.66 -7.79
CA LYS A 135 5.73 15.60 -8.59
C LYS A 135 7.07 15.99 -7.96
N GLU A 136 7.47 15.37 -6.83
CA GLU A 136 8.73 15.65 -6.13
C GLU A 136 9.97 15.33 -6.98
N ASN A 137 9.92 14.24 -7.76
CA ASN A 137 10.97 13.84 -8.68
C ASN A 137 10.38 13.68 -10.09
N LYS A 138 11.08 14.15 -11.12
CA LYS A 138 10.65 14.06 -12.52
C LYS A 138 11.87 13.74 -13.37
N LEU A 139 11.73 12.71 -14.20
CA LEU A 139 12.70 12.31 -15.22
C LEU A 139 11.96 12.38 -16.56
N PHE A 140 12.60 12.97 -17.56
CA PHE A 140 12.05 13.22 -18.89
C PHE A 140 13.00 12.70 -19.96
N GLY A 141 12.44 12.25 -21.08
CA GLY A 141 13.24 11.85 -22.25
C GLY A 141 14.24 10.75 -21.91
N ASP A 142 15.53 11.07 -22.03
CA ASP A 142 16.69 10.20 -21.81
C ASP A 142 17.22 10.20 -20.37
N GLU A 143 16.57 10.90 -19.44
CA GLU A 143 16.94 10.91 -18.01
C GLU A 143 16.62 9.58 -17.29
N PHE A 144 15.91 8.64 -17.94
CA PHE A 144 15.64 7.31 -17.37
C PHE A 144 15.62 6.22 -18.44
N ASP A 145 15.89 4.99 -17.98
CA ASP A 145 15.86 3.78 -18.79
C ASP A 145 15.20 2.67 -17.97
N LEU A 146 14.01 2.21 -18.39
CA LEU A 146 13.23 1.23 -17.64
C LEU A 146 13.93 -0.13 -17.53
N ASP A 147 14.80 -0.47 -18.49
CA ASP A 147 15.53 -1.73 -18.50
C ASP A 147 16.70 -1.74 -17.51
N LYS A 148 17.10 -0.56 -17.00
CA LYS A 148 18.17 -0.41 -15.99
C LYS A 148 17.64 -0.26 -14.57
N LEU A 149 16.35 0.04 -14.41
CA LEU A 149 15.75 0.18 -13.10
C LEU A 149 15.63 -1.19 -12.41
N PRO A 150 15.66 -1.26 -11.08
CA PRO A 150 15.64 -2.52 -10.33
C PRO A 150 14.23 -3.17 -10.29
N SER A 151 13.61 -3.32 -11.46
CA SER A 151 12.35 -4.00 -11.63
C SER A 151 12.52 -5.48 -11.29
N PRO A 152 11.71 -6.05 -10.39
CA PRO A 152 11.93 -7.40 -9.91
C PRO A 152 11.55 -8.45 -10.97
N TRP A 153 12.41 -9.46 -11.13
CA TRP A 153 12.06 -10.70 -11.80
C TRP A 153 11.41 -11.64 -10.79
N LEU A 154 10.09 -11.83 -10.88
CA LEU A 154 9.33 -12.46 -9.80
C LEU A 154 9.37 -14.00 -9.80
N HIS A 155 9.40 -14.65 -10.96
CA HIS A 155 9.34 -16.12 -11.10
C HIS A 155 10.10 -16.62 -12.32
#